data_AF-A0A6B3NR88-F1
#
_entry.id   AF-A0A6B3NR88-F1
#
_cell.length_a   1.000
_cell.length_b   1.000
_cell.length_c   1.000
_cell.angle_alpha   90.00
_cell.angle_beta   90.00
_cell.angle_gamma   90.00
#
_symmetry.space_group_name_H-M   'P 1'
#
loop_
_entity.id
_entity.type
_entity.pdbx_description
1 polymer ?
#
loop_
_entity_poly.entity_id
_entity_poly.type
_entity_poly.pdbx_seq_one_letter_code
_entity_poly.pdbx_strand_id
1 'polypeptide(L)' 'CYLSHELKRCIEKPSRYILLVNWDKIEDHTVGFRGSSQYQEWKKLLHHYYDPFPNVEHYEDIGV' A
#
# COMPACT_ATOMS: atom_id res chain seq x y z
N CYS A 1 -6.73 2.22 12.74
CA CYS A 1 -5.93 3.33 12.19
C CYS A 1 -4.64 2.83 11.51
N TYR A 2 -3.82 3.72 10.93
CA TYR A 2 -2.47 3.39 10.42
C TYR A 2 -1.55 2.94 11.56
N LEU A 3 -0.75 1.89 11.31
CA LEU A 3 0.23 1.38 12.28
C LEU A 3 1.67 1.59 11.78
N SER A 4 2.01 1.03 10.62
CA SER A 4 3.36 1.12 10.02
C SER A 4 3.34 0.84 8.53
N HIS A 5 4.45 1.11 7.84
CA HIS A 5 4.64 0.65 6.46
C HIS A 5 6.10 0.25 6.20
N GLU A 6 6.28 -0.60 5.20
CA GLU A 6 7.58 -1.08 4.72
C GLU A 6 7.61 -1.06 3.19
N LEU A 7 8.75 -0.67 2.61
CA LEU A 7 8.98 -0.73 1.18
C LEU A 7 10.10 -1.72 0.88
N LYS A 8 9.82 -2.72 0.05
CA LYS A 8 10.79 -3.72 -0.39
C LYS A 8 10.94 -3.66 -1.91
N ARG A 9 12.18 -3.75 -2.40
CA ARG A 9 12.49 -3.87 -3.84
C ARG A 9 12.67 -5.35 -4.17
N CYS A 10 12.10 -5.78 -5.29
CA CYS A 10 12.31 -7.14 -5.80
C CYS A 10 13.75 -7.29 -6.32
N ILE A 11 14.41 -8.38 -5.93
CA ILE A 11 15.80 -8.67 -6.33
C ILE A 11 15.86 -9.06 -7.81
N GLU A 12 14.92 -9.90 -8.26
CA GLU A 12 14.86 -10.44 -9.62
C GLU A 12 14.30 -9.41 -10.63
N LYS A 13 13.49 -8.47 -10.16
CA LYS A 13 12.83 -7.44 -11.00
C LYS A 13 13.08 -6.07 -10.39
N PRO A 14 14.17 -5.37 -10.76
CA PRO A 14 14.58 -4.13 -10.11
C PRO A 14 13.59 -2.96 -10.23
N SER A 15 12.62 -3.02 -11.13
CA SER A 15 11.53 -2.04 -11.26
C SER A 15 10.31 -2.35 -10.39
N ARG A 16 10.27 -3.51 -9.72
CA ARG A 16 9.14 -3.95 -8.91
C ARG A 16 9.40 -3.69 -7.43
N TYR A 17 8.39 -3.10 -6.78
CA TYR A 17 8.40 -2.83 -5.35
C TYR A 17 7.13 -3.39 -4.72
N ILE A 18 7.24 -3.78 -3.45
CA ILE A 18 6.11 -4.12 -2.59
C ILE A 18 6.07 -3.08 -1.48
N LEU A 19 4.93 -2.43 -1.33
CA LEU A 19 4.61 -1.58 -0.19
C LEU A 19 3.66 -2.37 0.72
N LEU A 20 4.15 -2.74 1.90
CA LEU A 20 3.32 -3.33 2.95
C LEU A 20 2.88 -2.22 3.88
N VAL A 21 1.57 -2.09 4.11
CA VAL A 21 1.02 -1.12 5.05
C VAL A 21 0.19 -1.85 6.08
N ASN A 22 0.57 -1.70 7.34
CA ASN A 22 -0.09 -2.33 8.47
C ASN A 22 -1.19 -1.39 8.98
N TRP A 23 -2.39 -1.92 9.01
CA TRP A 23 -3.59 -1.25 9.49
C TRP A 23 -4.17 -2.02 10.66
N ASP A 24 -4.78 -1.31 11.59
CA ASP A 24 -5.54 -1.92 12.69
C ASP A 24 -6.76 -2.69 12.16
N LYS A 25 -7.46 -2.13 11.17
CA LYS A 25 -8.59 -2.76 10.49
C LYS A 25 -8.53 -2.54 8.98
N ILE A 26 -9.18 -3.42 8.22
CA ILE A 26 -9.26 -3.29 6.76
C ILE A 26 -9.98 -2.00 6.33
N GLU A 27 -10.99 -1.55 7.09
CA GLU A 27 -11.76 -0.34 6.82
C GLU A 27 -10.92 0.93 6.96
N ASP A 28 -9.87 0.92 7.79
CA ASP A 28 -8.95 2.05 7.90
C ASP A 28 -8.24 2.33 6.58
N HIS A 29 -7.96 1.28 5.79
CA HIS A 29 -7.46 1.44 4.43
C HIS A 29 -8.60 1.72 3.46
N THR A 30 -9.59 0.82 3.35
CA THR A 30 -10.55 0.81 2.24
C THR A 30 -11.57 1.94 2.29
N VAL A 31 -11.88 2.45 3.49
CA VAL A 31 -12.82 3.55 3.70
C VAL A 31 -12.08 4.77 4.21
N GLY A 32 -11.36 4.64 5.32
CA GLY A 32 -10.71 5.76 6.01
C GLY A 32 -9.69 6.47 5.13
N PHE A 33 -8.59 5.79 4.81
CA PHE A 33 -7.51 6.35 3.99
C PHE A 33 -7.98 6.66 2.57
N ARG A 34 -8.66 5.72 1.89
CA ARG A 34 -9.15 5.93 0.51
C ARG A 34 -10.12 7.12 0.37
N GLY A 35 -10.87 7.44 1.42
CA GLY A 35 -11.78 8.60 1.45
C GLY A 35 -11.13 9.91 1.88
N SER A 36 -9.87 9.90 2.33
CA SER A 36 -9.24 11.06 2.93
C SER A 36 -8.56 11.99 1.92
N SER A 37 -8.26 13.23 2.35
CA SER A 37 -7.47 14.17 1.56
C SER A 37 -6.03 13.68 1.35
N GLN A 38 -5.47 12.96 2.33
CA GLN A 38 -4.14 12.37 2.24
C GLN A 38 -4.02 11.35 1.10
N TYR A 39 -5.08 10.60 0.78
CA TYR A 39 -5.07 9.70 -0.37
C TYR A 39 -4.97 10.45 -1.71
N GLN A 40 -5.53 11.66 -1.83
CA GLN A 40 -5.36 12.45 -3.05
C GLN A 40 -3.90 12.87 -3.24
N GLU A 41 -3.24 13.30 -2.17
CA GLU A 41 -1.81 13.63 -2.21
C GLU A 41 -0.95 12.40 -2.49
N TRP A 42 -1.25 11.27 -1.83
CA TRP A 42 -0.61 9.98 -2.10
C TRP A 42 -0.68 9.59 -3.58
N LYS A 43 -1.86 9.67 -4.19
CA LYS A 43 -2.04 9.39 -5.62
C LYS A 43 -1.19 10.31 -6.48
N LYS A 44 -1.20 11.61 -6.19
CA LYS A 44 -0.43 12.61 -6.95
C LYS A 44 1.07 12.34 -6.91
N LEU A 45 1.59 11.85 -5.78
CA LEU A 45 3.01 11.57 -5.61
C LEU A 45 3.45 10.25 -6.27
N LEU A 46 2.56 9.25 -6.37
CA LEU A 46 2.95 7.89 -6.74
C LEU A 46 2.35 7.34 -8.02
N HIS A 47 1.15 7.77 -8.42
CA HIS A 47 0.44 7.13 -9.55
C HIS A 47 1.23 7.15 -10.86
N HIS A 48 2.05 8.17 -11.12
CA HIS A 48 2.84 8.26 -12.35
C HIS A 48 4.03 7.28 -12.39
N TYR A 49 4.36 6.59 -11.28
CA TYR A 49 5.34 5.51 -11.28
C TYR A 49 4.73 4.14 -11.55
N TYR A 50 3.40 4.03 -11.63
CA TYR A 50 2.71 2.76 -11.83
C TYR A 50 2.55 2.44 -13.31
N ASP A 51 3.10 1.31 -13.74
CA ASP A 51 2.91 0.75 -15.07
C ASP A 51 2.96 -0.79 -15.01
N PRO A 52 1.82 -1.50 -15.01
CA PRO A 52 0.42 -1.01 -14.92
C PRO A 52 0.04 -0.60 -13.48
N PHE A 53 -1.26 -0.34 -13.23
CA PHE A 53 -1.77 -0.18 -11.86
C PHE A 53 -1.37 -1.37 -10.98
N PRO A 54 -0.89 -1.14 -9.74
CA PRO A 54 -0.48 -2.22 -8.86
C PRO A 54 -1.69 -3.02 -8.39
N ASN A 55 -1.48 -4.32 -8.17
CA ASN A 55 -2.42 -5.14 -7.41
C ASN A 55 -2.40 -4.69 -5.95
N VAL A 56 -3.59 -4.56 -5.36
CA VAL A 56 -3.76 -4.22 -3.95
C VAL A 56 -4.50 -5.36 -3.29
N GLU A 57 -3.82 -6.03 -2.38
CA GLU A 57 -4.30 -7.21 -1.66
C GLU A 57 -4.13 -7.00 -0.16
N HIS A 58 -4.92 -7.71 0.64
CA HIS A 58 -4.90 -7.63 2.09
C HIS A 58 -4.63 -9.04 2.63
N TYR A 59 -3.71 -9.12 3.59
CA TYR A 59 -3.24 -10.38 4.16
C TYR A 59 -3.37 -10.31 5.68
N GLU A 60 -3.59 -11.47 6.29
CA GLU A 60 -3.54 -11.66 7.73
C GLU A 60 -2.29 -12.45 8.11
N ASP A 61 -1.75 -12.20 9.29
CA ASP A 61 -0.68 -13.00 9.85
C ASP A 61 -1.28 -14.30 10.42
N ILE A 62 -0.71 -15.44 10.02
CA ILE A 62 -1.12 -16.77 10.48
C ILE A 62 -0.27 -17.25 11.68
N GLY A 63 0.71 -16.46 12.12
CA GLY A 63 1.45 -16.66 13.37
C GLY A 63 2.37 -17.90 13.40
N VAL A 64 2.96 -18.27 12.25
CA VAL A 64 3.88 -19.42 12.15
C VAL A 64 5.29 -19.11 12.65
#